data_AF-A0A962U0X2-F1
#
_entry.id   AF-A0A962U0X2-F1
#
_cell.length_a   1.000
_cell.length_b   1.000
_cell.length_c   1.000
_cell.angle_alpha   90.00
_cell.angle_beta   90.00
_cell.angle_gamma   90.00
#
_symmetry.space_group_name_H-M   'P 1'
#
loop_
_entity.id
_entity.type
_entity.pdbx_description
1 polymer ?
#
loop_
_entity_poly.entity_id
_entity_poly.type
_entity_poly.pdbx_seq_one_letter_code
_entity_poly.pdbx_strand_id
1 'polypeptide(L)'
;MKRGTNTVITDAVIARRTAQSGFTLLEVLVALIVLSIGLLGLSGLQTTSLRSNHSASLRTQATILSSDIVDRMRANRQAAVGIAKSYDIDFDDDAPTGTCASSCSEAQVAARDLFEWRAYVERLPGGQSSISVDDDGVVEVQIRWADNRNSDAAAKLNFTTRTMI
;
A
#
# COMPACT_ATOMS: atom_id res chain seq x y z
N MET A 1 -20.19 -97.42 -15.94
CA MET A 1 -18.79 -97.05 -16.28
C MET A 1 -18.89 -95.80 -17.14
N LYS A 2 -18.55 -94.58 -16.72
CA LYS A 2 -17.37 -94.08 -16.02
C LYS A 2 -17.71 -92.96 -15.02
N ARG A 3 -16.88 -92.88 -13.99
CA ARG A 3 -16.79 -91.82 -12.97
C ARG A 3 -16.40 -90.47 -13.58
N GLY A 4 -16.82 -89.39 -12.91
CA GLY A 4 -16.16 -88.08 -12.92
C GLY A 4 -16.63 -87.28 -11.69
N THR A 5 -16.07 -87.56 -10.51
CA THR A 5 -15.05 -86.74 -9.80
C THR A 5 -15.50 -85.32 -9.45
N ASN A 6 -15.75 -85.14 -8.15
CA ASN A 6 -15.97 -83.90 -7.42
C ASN A 6 -14.97 -82.81 -7.77
N THR A 7 -15.43 -81.56 -7.84
CA THR A 7 -14.57 -80.41 -7.61
C THR A 7 -15.35 -79.42 -6.75
N VAL A 8 -15.15 -79.55 -5.44
CA VAL A 8 -15.52 -78.51 -4.48
C VAL A 8 -14.47 -77.41 -4.65
N ILE A 9 -14.83 -76.33 -5.34
CA ILE A 9 -14.02 -75.10 -5.30
C ILE A 9 -14.46 -74.34 -4.05
N THR A 10 -13.76 -74.60 -2.95
CA THR A 10 -13.75 -73.68 -1.82
C THR A 10 -12.99 -72.43 -2.26
N ASP A 11 -13.71 -71.40 -2.69
CA ASP A 11 -13.14 -70.06 -2.78
C ASP A 11 -12.74 -69.63 -1.37
N ALA A 12 -11.44 -69.73 -1.08
CA ALA A 12 -10.87 -69.15 0.12
C ALA A 12 -11.03 -67.63 0.03
N VAL A 13 -12.02 -67.10 0.74
CA VAL A 13 -12.12 -65.65 1.01
C VAL A 13 -10.88 -65.28 1.83
N ILE A 14 -9.85 -64.75 1.17
CA ILE A 14 -8.69 -64.17 1.83
C ILE A 14 -9.16 -62.89 2.52
N ALA A 15 -9.57 -63.00 3.78
CA ALA A 15 -9.83 -61.86 4.64
C ALA A 15 -8.49 -61.14 4.88
N ARG A 16 -8.22 -60.07 4.11
CA ARG A 16 -7.16 -59.11 4.44
C ARG A 16 -7.51 -58.49 5.79
N ARG A 17 -6.83 -58.90 6.86
CA ARG A 17 -6.77 -58.11 8.08
C ARG A 17 -5.94 -56.87 7.77
N THR A 18 -6.60 -55.77 7.43
CA THR A 18 -5.98 -54.45 7.49
C THR A 18 -5.70 -54.16 8.96
N ALA A 19 -4.43 -54.25 9.37
CA ALA A 19 -4.01 -53.81 10.68
C ALA A 19 -4.23 -52.30 10.76
N GLN A 20 -5.31 -51.88 11.42
CA GLN A 20 -5.55 -50.48 11.72
C GLN A 20 -4.56 -50.06 12.81
N SER A 21 -3.46 -49.43 12.40
CA SER A 21 -2.56 -48.74 13.33
C SER A 21 -3.29 -47.50 13.84
N GLY A 22 -3.84 -47.57 15.06
CA GLY A 22 -4.34 -46.38 15.74
C GLY A 22 -3.20 -45.39 15.98
N PHE A 23 -3.48 -44.09 15.80
CA PHE A 23 -2.54 -43.03 16.15
C PHE A 23 -2.24 -43.08 17.65
N THR A 24 -0.97 -42.92 18.01
CA THR A 24 -0.59 -42.79 19.43
C THR A 24 -0.92 -41.37 19.91
N LEU A 25 -1.27 -41.19 21.20
CA LEU A 25 -1.54 -39.85 21.75
C LEU A 25 -0.32 -38.91 21.63
N LEU A 26 0.88 -39.48 21.61
CA LEU A 26 2.14 -38.78 21.40
C LEU A 26 2.28 -38.26 19.96
N GLU A 27 1.78 -38.99 18.97
CA GLU A 27 1.81 -38.59 17.57
C GLU A 27 0.93 -37.36 17.30
N VAL A 28 -0.26 -37.32 17.91
CA VAL A 28 -1.14 -36.14 17.86
C VAL A 28 -0.50 -34.94 18.56
N LEU A 29 0.15 -35.15 19.72
CA LEU A 29 0.86 -34.08 20.42
C LEU A 29 1.98 -33.47 19.57
N VAL A 30 2.81 -34.32 18.95
CA VAL A 30 3.88 -33.87 18.06
C VAL A 30 3.31 -33.14 16.85
N ALA A 31 2.23 -33.64 16.24
CA ALA A 31 1.56 -32.97 15.13
C ALA A 31 1.05 -31.57 15.50
N LEU A 32 0.45 -31.42 16.70
CA LEU A 32 -0.02 -30.13 17.20
C LEU A 32 1.13 -29.14 17.47
N ILE A 33 2.27 -29.62 17.97
CA ILE A 33 3.46 -28.77 18.18
C ILE A 33 3.99 -28.26 16.83
N VAL A 34 4.17 -29.16 15.86
CA VAL A 34 4.65 -28.79 14.52
C VAL A 34 3.68 -27.82 13.84
N LEU A 35 2.37 -28.08 13.92
CA LEU A 35 1.34 -27.19 13.41
C LEU A 35 1.40 -25.80 14.06
N SER A 36 1.55 -25.74 15.38
CA SER A 36 1.62 -24.48 16.14
C SER A 36 2.83 -23.64 15.71
N ILE A 37 4.00 -24.26 15.54
CA ILE A 37 5.20 -23.58 15.04
C ILE A 37 4.98 -23.08 13.60
N GLY A 38 4.35 -23.89 12.74
CA GLY A 38 4.00 -23.48 11.38
C GLY A 38 3.07 -22.26 11.33
N LEU A 39 2.05 -22.23 12.20
CA LEU A 39 1.11 -21.11 12.29
C LEU A 39 1.77 -19.82 12.82
N LEU A 40 2.71 -19.93 13.76
CA LEU A 40 3.50 -18.77 14.22
C LEU A 40 4.36 -18.21 13.09
N GLY A 41 4.96 -19.07 12.28
CA GLY A 41 5.68 -18.66 11.07
C GLY A 41 4.78 -17.92 10.07
N LEU A 42 3.59 -18.46 9.80
CA LEU A 42 2.60 -17.83 8.91
C LEU A 42 2.14 -16.45 9.41
N SER A 43 1.93 -16.29 10.72
CA SER A 43 1.53 -15.02 11.33
C SER A 43 2.58 -13.91 11.10
N GLY A 44 3.87 -14.25 11.21
CA GLY A 44 4.96 -13.33 10.91
C GLY A 44 4.98 -12.88 9.45
N LEU A 45 4.75 -13.83 8.52
CA LEU A 45 4.63 -13.53 7.10
C LEU A 45 3.42 -12.62 6.81
N GLN A 46 2.25 -12.95 7.37
CA GLN A 46 1.02 -12.17 7.19
C GLN A 46 1.20 -10.72 7.68
N THR A 47 1.81 -10.53 8.85
CA THR A 47 2.11 -9.20 9.39
C THR A 47 3.02 -8.39 8.46
N THR A 48 4.03 -9.04 7.90
CA THR A 48 4.97 -8.41 6.96
C THR A 48 4.26 -8.01 5.66
N SER A 49 3.41 -8.90 5.12
CA SER A 49 2.61 -8.61 3.93
C SER A 49 1.67 -7.43 4.13
N LEU A 50 0.97 -7.36 5.28
CA LEU A 50 0.09 -6.24 5.60
C LEU A 50 0.85 -4.91 5.68
N ARG A 51 2.03 -4.90 6.32
CA ARG A 51 2.89 -3.71 6.40
C ARG A 51 3.36 -3.25 5.01
N SER A 52 3.77 -4.19 4.16
CA SER A 52 4.18 -3.90 2.78
C SER A 52 3.03 -3.31 1.95
N ASN A 53 1.83 -3.90 2.05
CA ASN A 53 0.64 -3.40 1.37
C ASN A 53 0.26 -1.99 1.84
N HIS A 54 0.34 -1.73 3.15
CA HIS A 54 0.07 -0.39 3.70
C HIS A 54 1.07 0.65 3.17
N SER A 55 2.37 0.33 3.17
CA SER A 55 3.40 1.22 2.61
C SER A 55 3.18 1.51 1.11
N ALA A 56 2.84 0.47 0.33
CA ALA A 56 2.51 0.62 -1.09
C ALA A 56 1.26 1.49 -1.31
N SER A 57 0.24 1.35 -0.47
CA SER A 57 -0.96 2.18 -0.51
C SER A 57 -0.65 3.66 -0.26
N LEU A 58 0.19 3.98 0.74
CA LEU A 58 0.61 5.37 1.00
C LEU A 58 1.39 5.97 -0.18
N ARG A 59 2.30 5.21 -0.79
CA ARG A 59 3.02 5.64 -2.00
C ARG A 59 2.08 5.89 -3.17
N THR A 60 1.05 5.05 -3.32
CA THR A 60 0.02 5.22 -4.36
C THR A 60 -0.77 6.50 -4.13
N GLN A 61 -1.18 6.77 -2.88
CA GLN A 61 -1.87 8.01 -2.52
C GLN A 61 -0.99 9.24 -2.80
N ALA A 62 0.29 9.23 -2.42
CA ALA A 62 1.21 10.32 -2.73
C ALA A 62 1.37 10.53 -4.26
N THR A 63 1.42 9.46 -5.05
CA THR A 63 1.49 9.55 -6.51
C THR A 63 0.23 10.20 -7.10
N ILE A 64 -0.96 9.80 -6.62
CA ILE A 64 -2.24 10.38 -7.04
C ILE A 64 -2.29 11.87 -6.68
N LEU A 65 -1.95 12.23 -5.44
CA LEU A 65 -1.94 13.61 -4.98
C LEU A 65 -0.94 14.48 -5.74
N SER A 66 0.24 13.94 -6.06
CA SER A 66 1.22 14.66 -6.88
C SER A 66 0.72 14.88 -8.30
N SER A 67 0.01 13.92 -8.88
CA SER A 67 -0.56 14.08 -10.22
C SER A 67 -1.70 15.09 -10.23
N ASP A 68 -2.57 15.05 -9.21
CA ASP A 68 -3.68 15.99 -9.03
C ASP A 68 -3.19 17.46 -9.04
N ILE A 69 -2.17 17.79 -8.24
CA ILE A 69 -1.70 19.17 -8.17
C ILE A 69 -0.99 19.61 -9.45
N VAL A 70 -0.26 18.72 -10.09
CA VAL A 70 0.37 18.99 -11.40
C VAL A 70 -0.71 19.30 -12.44
N ASP A 71 -1.81 18.55 -12.46
CA ASP A 71 -2.89 18.77 -13.42
C ASP A 71 -3.65 20.08 -13.14
N ARG A 72 -3.84 20.43 -11.87
CA ARG A 72 -4.39 21.76 -11.46
C ARG A 72 -3.49 22.91 -11.92
N MET A 73 -2.18 22.78 -11.71
CA MET A 73 -1.18 23.75 -12.18
C MET A 73 -1.13 23.86 -13.71
N ARG A 74 -1.29 22.75 -14.44
CA ARG A 74 -1.42 22.79 -15.92
C ARG A 74 -2.66 23.56 -16.35
N ALA A 75 -3.79 23.37 -15.65
CA ALA A 75 -5.02 24.11 -15.91
C ALA A 75 -4.86 25.61 -15.59
N ASN A 76 -4.05 25.95 -14.59
CA ASN A 76 -3.75 27.32 -14.16
C ASN A 76 -2.28 27.70 -14.41
N ARG A 77 -1.81 27.43 -15.63
CA ARG A 77 -0.38 27.53 -15.98
C ARG A 77 0.19 28.93 -15.73
N GLN A 78 -0.58 29.98 -16.03
CA GLN A 78 -0.12 31.36 -15.87
C GLN A 78 0.23 31.70 -14.42
N ALA A 79 -0.53 31.22 -13.44
CA ALA A 79 -0.17 31.34 -12.02
C ALA A 79 1.03 30.46 -11.65
N ALA A 80 1.16 29.28 -12.25
CA ALA A 80 2.20 28.31 -11.91
C ALA A 80 3.61 28.73 -12.39
N VAL A 81 3.74 29.15 -13.65
CA VAL A 81 5.04 29.55 -14.24
C VAL A 81 5.19 31.07 -14.45
N GLY A 82 4.20 31.85 -14.00
CA GLY A 82 4.29 33.31 -14.02
C GLY A 82 5.32 33.83 -13.02
N ILE A 83 5.62 35.12 -13.09
CA ILE A 83 6.63 35.79 -12.24
C ILE A 83 6.37 35.55 -10.75
N ALA A 84 5.10 35.48 -10.35
CA ALA A 84 4.68 35.29 -8.97
C ALA A 84 4.75 33.84 -8.46
N LYS A 85 4.96 32.85 -9.36
CA LYS A 85 5.03 31.40 -9.05
C LYS A 85 4.06 30.97 -7.94
N SER A 86 2.77 31.23 -8.13
CA SER A 86 1.77 31.18 -7.05
C SER A 86 1.48 29.78 -6.49
N TYR A 87 2.12 28.74 -7.03
CA TYR A 87 2.08 27.37 -6.51
C TYR A 87 3.33 27.00 -5.69
N ASP A 88 4.36 27.85 -5.65
CA ASP A 88 5.60 27.63 -4.90
C ASP A 88 5.30 27.68 -3.40
N ILE A 89 5.65 26.61 -2.69
CA ILE A 89 5.35 26.45 -1.26
C ILE A 89 6.28 25.42 -0.63
N ASP A 90 6.84 25.72 0.54
CA ASP A 90 7.73 24.82 1.27
C ASP A 90 6.99 23.98 2.33
N PHE A 91 7.63 22.93 2.84
CA PHE A 91 7.04 21.99 3.79
C PHE A 91 6.51 22.63 5.07
N ASP A 92 7.15 23.71 5.52
CA ASP A 92 6.86 24.35 6.79
C ASP A 92 5.99 25.62 6.61
N ASP A 93 5.62 25.95 5.38
CA ASP A 93 4.68 27.03 5.10
C ASP A 93 3.25 26.62 5.48
N ASP A 94 2.48 27.57 6.00
CA ASP A 94 1.05 27.40 6.20
C ASP A 94 0.31 27.30 4.86
N ALA A 95 -0.76 26.51 4.82
CA ALA A 95 -1.61 26.44 3.63
C ALA A 95 -2.18 27.85 3.33
N PRO A 96 -2.13 28.32 2.07
CA PRO A 96 -2.65 29.63 1.71
C PRO A 96 -4.11 29.77 2.11
N THR A 97 -4.45 30.86 2.78
CA THR A 97 -5.83 31.16 3.17
C THR A 97 -6.41 32.15 2.17
N GLY A 98 -7.33 31.67 1.34
CA GLY A 98 -7.96 32.49 0.31
C GLY A 98 -9.11 31.74 -0.32
N THR A 99 -10.33 32.10 0.04
CA THR A 99 -11.51 31.55 -0.63
C THR A 99 -11.93 32.50 -1.74
N CYS A 100 -12.16 31.94 -2.92
CA CYS A 100 -12.84 32.62 -4.00
C CYS A 100 -14.06 31.79 -4.40
N ALA A 101 -15.24 32.41 -4.31
CA ALA A 101 -16.52 31.79 -4.67
C ALA A 101 -16.95 32.08 -6.12
N SER A 102 -16.56 33.23 -6.70
CA SER A 102 -16.87 33.59 -8.09
C SER A 102 -15.85 34.60 -8.64
N SER A 103 -15.47 34.49 -9.91
CA SER A 103 -14.55 35.40 -10.62
C SER A 103 -13.15 35.50 -9.98
N CYS A 104 -12.50 34.35 -9.77
CA CYS A 104 -11.18 34.27 -9.14
C CYS A 104 -10.08 34.79 -10.06
N SER A 105 -9.12 35.53 -9.50
CA SER A 105 -7.82 35.68 -10.15
C SER A 105 -7.08 34.34 -10.15
N GLU A 106 -6.12 34.19 -11.07
CA GLU A 106 -5.29 32.98 -11.18
C GLU A 106 -4.55 32.66 -9.87
N ALA A 107 -4.09 33.68 -9.14
CA ALA A 107 -3.47 33.53 -7.83
C ALA A 107 -4.46 33.05 -6.75
N GLN A 108 -5.73 33.48 -6.81
CA GLN A 108 -6.77 32.99 -5.90
C GLN A 108 -7.15 31.54 -6.19
N VAL A 109 -7.15 31.13 -7.46
CA VAL A 109 -7.32 29.72 -7.85
C VAL A 109 -6.17 28.88 -7.30
N ALA A 110 -4.92 29.34 -7.46
CA ALA A 110 -3.75 28.65 -6.92
C ALA A 110 -3.79 28.50 -5.39
N ALA A 111 -4.17 29.57 -4.67
CA ALA A 111 -4.33 29.52 -3.22
C ALA A 111 -5.38 28.49 -2.77
N ARG A 112 -6.53 28.43 -3.46
CA ARG A 112 -7.57 27.42 -3.18
C ARG A 112 -7.08 26.01 -3.49
N ASP A 113 -6.41 25.81 -4.62
CA ASP A 113 -5.87 24.50 -5.00
C ASP A 113 -4.87 24.00 -3.95
N LEU A 114 -3.94 24.86 -3.52
CA LEU A 114 -2.97 24.53 -2.48
C LEU A 114 -3.65 24.24 -1.13
N PHE A 115 -4.67 25.00 -0.76
CA PHE A 115 -5.44 24.77 0.46
C PHE A 115 -6.11 23.39 0.46
N GLU A 116 -6.85 23.07 -0.61
CA GLU A 116 -7.54 21.78 -0.74
C GLU A 116 -6.55 20.62 -0.81
N TRP A 117 -5.52 20.76 -1.64
CA TRP A 117 -4.52 19.72 -1.86
C TRP A 117 -3.73 19.40 -0.59
N ARG A 118 -3.27 20.43 0.15
CA ARG A 118 -2.59 20.23 1.43
C ARG A 118 -3.46 19.52 2.45
N ALA A 119 -4.75 19.85 2.52
CA ALA A 119 -5.69 19.15 3.39
C ALA A 119 -5.84 17.65 3.06
N TYR A 120 -5.57 17.24 1.81
CA TYR A 120 -5.48 15.82 1.46
C TYR A 120 -4.13 15.21 1.82
N VAL A 121 -3.02 15.94 1.60
CA VAL A 121 -1.66 15.50 1.99
C VAL A 121 -1.58 15.25 3.50
N GLU A 122 -2.18 16.12 4.32
CA GLU A 122 -2.22 16.01 5.77
C GLU A 122 -2.96 14.76 6.28
N ARG A 123 -3.75 14.09 5.44
CA ARG A 123 -4.38 12.80 5.77
C ARG A 123 -3.39 11.64 5.73
N LEU A 124 -2.25 11.81 5.06
CA LEU A 124 -1.13 10.88 5.20
C LEU A 124 -0.54 11.01 6.61
N PRO A 125 -0.03 9.93 7.22
CA PRO A 125 0.56 10.00 8.56
C PRO A 125 1.71 11.02 8.62
N GLY A 126 1.52 12.15 9.31
CA GLY A 126 2.52 13.23 9.35
C GLY A 126 2.86 13.83 7.99
N GLY A 127 1.88 13.81 7.07
CA GLY A 127 1.99 14.27 5.70
C GLY A 127 2.37 15.74 5.61
N GLN A 128 3.36 16.04 4.77
CA GLN A 128 3.78 17.39 4.42
C GLN A 128 4.12 17.41 2.93
N SER A 129 4.09 18.60 2.34
CA SER A 129 4.32 18.78 0.93
C SER A 129 5.14 20.04 0.64
N SER A 130 5.94 19.99 -0.41
CA SER A 130 6.49 21.20 -1.04
C SER A 130 6.28 21.14 -2.55
N ILE A 131 6.24 22.32 -3.16
CA ILE A 131 6.22 22.50 -4.61
C ILE A 131 7.22 23.60 -4.90
N SER A 132 8.12 23.38 -5.86
CA SER A 132 8.97 24.45 -6.39
C SER A 132 8.90 24.48 -7.90
N VAL A 133 8.93 25.69 -8.46
CA VAL A 133 8.87 25.92 -9.92
C VAL A 133 10.11 26.68 -10.35
N ASP A 134 10.91 26.09 -11.24
CA ASP A 134 12.08 26.76 -11.80
C ASP A 134 11.71 27.75 -12.92
N ASP A 135 12.69 28.53 -13.38
CA ASP A 135 12.47 29.56 -14.40
C ASP A 135 12.22 28.97 -15.80
N ASP A 136 12.55 27.68 -15.99
CA ASP A 136 12.26 26.92 -17.22
C ASP A 136 10.86 26.28 -17.19
N GLY A 137 10.08 26.52 -16.12
CA GLY A 137 8.75 25.97 -15.94
C GLY A 137 8.74 24.49 -15.57
N VAL A 138 9.85 23.95 -15.08
CA VAL A 138 9.89 22.62 -14.48
C VAL A 138 9.43 22.72 -13.04
N VAL A 139 8.48 21.86 -12.71
CA VAL A 139 7.87 21.80 -11.40
C VAL A 139 8.35 20.55 -10.69
N GLU A 140 8.82 20.73 -9.47
CA GLU A 140 9.15 19.68 -8.55
C GLU A 140 8.11 19.65 -7.42
N VAL A 141 7.36 18.55 -7.34
CA VAL A 141 6.41 18.28 -6.26
C VAL A 141 7.05 17.24 -5.33
N GLN A 142 7.13 17.56 -4.05
CA GLN A 142 7.60 16.63 -3.02
C GLN A 142 6.51 16.40 -1.98
N ILE A 143 6.24 15.13 -1.65
CA ILE A 143 5.30 14.73 -0.61
C ILE A 143 6.05 13.81 0.36
N ARG A 144 6.06 14.17 1.64
CA ARG A 144 6.70 13.41 2.70
C ARG A 144 5.71 12.96 3.76
N TRP A 145 5.83 11.71 4.24
CA TRP A 145 5.00 11.16 5.30
C TRP A 145 5.83 10.30 6.24
N ALA A 146 5.37 10.13 7.48
CA ALA A 146 6.01 9.29 8.48
C ALA A 146 5.84 7.81 8.13
N ASP A 147 6.96 7.06 8.15
CA ASP A 147 6.90 5.60 8.22
C ASP A 147 6.70 5.20 9.68
N ASN A 148 5.79 4.27 9.94
CA ASN A 148 5.42 3.80 11.27
C ASN A 148 6.54 2.98 11.96
N ARG A 149 7.76 3.01 11.41
CA ARG A 149 8.96 2.32 11.92
C ARG A 149 9.83 3.19 12.81
N ASN A 150 9.72 4.52 12.75
CA ASN A 150 10.51 5.41 13.60
C ASN A 150 9.75 6.73 13.84
N SER A 151 9.51 7.08 15.11
CA SER A 151 8.84 8.32 15.51
C SER A 151 9.73 9.57 15.37
N ASP A 152 10.95 9.42 14.84
CA ASP A 152 11.84 10.53 14.58
C ASP A 152 11.40 11.28 13.32
N ALA A 153 11.27 12.60 13.43
CA ALA A 153 10.98 13.50 12.30
C ALA A 153 11.99 13.37 11.12
N ALA A 154 13.13 12.70 11.34
CA ALA A 154 14.18 12.45 10.36
C ALA A 154 13.90 11.28 9.40
N ALA A 155 12.98 10.36 9.72
CA ALA A 155 12.72 9.16 8.89
C ALA A 155 11.41 9.25 8.10
N LYS A 156 11.15 10.40 7.45
CA LYS A 156 10.02 10.53 6.53
C LYS A 156 10.34 9.87 5.19
N LEU A 157 9.41 9.10 4.67
CA LEU A 157 9.47 8.66 3.28
C LEU A 157 9.17 9.87 2.40
N ASN A 158 9.94 10.06 1.34
CA ASN A 158 9.75 11.13 0.36
C ASN A 158 9.32 10.53 -0.97
N PHE A 159 8.37 11.21 -1.63
CA PHE A 159 7.99 10.99 -3.01
C PHE A 159 8.17 12.30 -3.77
N THR A 160 9.01 12.27 -4.79
CA THR A 160 9.32 13.43 -5.62
C THR A 160 8.89 13.16 -7.05
N THR A 161 8.12 14.07 -7.62
CA THR A 161 7.79 14.10 -9.05
C THR A 161 8.34 15.38 -9.65
N ARG A 162 9.05 15.25 -10.76
CA ARG A 162 9.55 16.39 -11.54
C ARG A 162 8.98 16.34 -12.95
N THR A 163 8.33 17.41 -13.37
CA THR A 163 7.68 17.47 -14.69
C THR A 163 7.70 18.89 -15.24
N MET A 164 7.73 19.02 -16.55
CA MET A 164 7.61 20.32 -17.20
C MET A 164 6.14 20.69 -17.32
N ILE A 165 5.84 21.89 -16.83
CA ILE A 165 4.64 22.70 -17.10
C ILE A 165 4.24 22.69 -18.54
#